data_AF-A0A7C1L1A9-F1
#
_entry.id   AF-A0A7C1L1A9-F1
#
_cell.length_a   1.000
_cell.length_b   1.000
_cell.length_c   1.000
_cell.angle_alpha   90.00
_cell.angle_beta   90.00
_cell.angle_gamma   90.00
#
_symmetry.space_group_name_H-M   'P 1'
#
loop_
_entity.id
_entity.type
_entity.pdbx_description
1 polymer ?
#
loop_
_entity_poly.entity_id
_entity_poly.type
_entity_poly.pdbx_seq_one_letter_code
_entity_poly.pdbx_strand_id
1 'polypeptide(L)'
;MPTVFRIEHPETKRGPYMNAWGRDDAVEQMVDRHNLECVVHPGPHNDNGIERHIENEEFCGFSGLWQLCKWFSGVEILMLDSFGYEITVIEDVTITATGEKQVLFVRETQNETV
;
A
#
# COMPACT_ATOMS: atom_id res chain seq x y z
N MET A 1 7.64 -9.99 15.80
CA MET A 1 7.77 -8.61 15.29
C MET A 1 6.51 -8.29 14.48
N PRO A 2 6.21 -7.02 14.16
CA PRO A 2 5.01 -6.67 13.42
C PRO A 2 5.02 -7.28 12.02
N THR A 3 3.84 -7.67 11.54
CA THR A 3 3.61 -8.12 10.16
C THR A 3 2.69 -7.13 9.46
N VAL A 4 2.97 -6.81 8.21
CA VAL A 4 2.17 -5.89 7.38
C VAL A 4 1.83 -6.53 6.05
N PHE A 5 0.61 -6.29 5.57
CA PHE A 5 0.14 -6.70 4.25
C PHE A 5 0.22 -5.53 3.29
N ARG A 6 0.72 -5.74 2.07
CA ARG A 6 0.83 -4.67 1.08
C ARG A 6 0.60 -5.21 -0.33
N ILE A 7 -0.16 -4.48 -1.14
CA ILE A 7 -0.20 -4.72 -2.58
C ILE A 7 0.97 -4.00 -3.23
N GLU A 8 1.87 -4.73 -3.89
CA GLU A 8 3.02 -4.14 -4.58
C GLU A 8 3.46 -4.95 -5.79
N HIS A 9 4.10 -4.26 -6.74
CA HIS A 9 4.78 -4.94 -7.85
C HIS A 9 6.09 -5.55 -7.33
N PRO A 10 6.38 -6.84 -7.58
CA PRO A 10 7.50 -7.54 -6.97
C PRO A 10 8.85 -6.96 -7.39
N GLU A 11 8.97 -6.42 -8.61
CA GLU A 11 10.22 -5.83 -9.10
C GLU A 11 10.50 -4.43 -8.55
N THR A 12 9.47 -3.56 -8.49
CA THR A 12 9.67 -2.14 -8.16
C THR A 12 9.33 -1.80 -6.71
N LYS A 13 8.66 -2.73 -5.99
CA LYS A 13 8.10 -2.54 -4.64
C LYS A 13 7.10 -1.38 -4.53
N ARG A 14 6.66 -0.84 -5.67
CA ARG A 14 5.69 0.25 -5.73
C ARG A 14 4.28 -0.29 -5.56
N GLY A 15 3.47 0.45 -4.80
CA GLY A 15 2.04 0.18 -4.69
C GLY A 15 1.26 0.67 -5.92
N PRO A 16 -0.01 0.27 -6.07
CA PRO A 16 -0.81 0.53 -7.26
C PRO A 16 -1.15 2.01 -7.49
N TYR A 17 -0.97 2.87 -6.48
CA TYR A 17 -1.23 4.31 -6.56
C TYR A 17 0.00 5.15 -6.95
N MET A 18 1.21 4.60 -6.87
CA MET A 18 2.44 5.33 -7.22
C MET A 18 2.49 5.55 -8.73
N ASN A 19 2.73 6.80 -9.16
CA ASN A 19 2.87 7.19 -10.57
C ASN A 19 3.94 6.36 -11.28
N ALA A 20 3.51 5.28 -11.92
CA ALA A 20 4.22 4.68 -13.03
C ALA A 20 3.71 5.36 -14.30
N TRP A 21 4.59 6.06 -14.99
CA TRP A 21 4.37 6.41 -16.39
C TRP A 21 4.09 5.10 -17.15
N GLY A 22 2.98 5.02 -17.88
CA GLY A 22 2.57 3.79 -18.57
C GLY A 22 1.78 2.80 -17.71
N ARG A 23 0.98 3.26 -16.74
CA ARG A 23 -0.06 2.42 -16.13
C ARG A 23 -1.06 1.96 -17.19
N ASP A 24 -1.58 0.75 -17.01
CA ASP A 24 -2.71 0.27 -17.79
C ASP A 24 -3.97 1.08 -17.45
N ASP A 25 -4.80 1.38 -18.46
CA ASP A 25 -6.03 2.16 -18.35
C ASP A 25 -6.96 1.64 -17.24
N ALA A 26 -6.97 0.32 -16.99
CA ALA A 26 -7.81 -0.27 -15.95
C ALA A 26 -7.33 0.08 -14.53
N VAL A 27 -6.02 0.12 -14.29
CA VAL A 27 -5.44 0.54 -13.02
C VAL A 27 -5.68 2.04 -12.80
N GLU A 28 -5.55 2.84 -13.87
CA GLU A 28 -5.85 4.27 -13.81
C GLU A 28 -7.33 4.53 -13.45
N GLN A 29 -8.27 3.83 -14.09
CA GLN A 29 -9.70 3.92 -13.77
C GLN A 29 -10.02 3.50 -12.33
N MET A 30 -9.36 2.47 -11.80
CA MET A 30 -9.50 2.09 -10.39
C MET A 30 -9.04 3.23 -9.47
N VAL A 31 -7.87 3.81 -9.74
CA VAL A 31 -7.34 4.94 -8.97
C VAL A 31 -8.28 6.14 -9.03
N ASP A 32 -8.78 6.47 -10.22
CA ASP A 32 -9.73 7.57 -10.42
C ASP A 32 -11.04 7.35 -9.68
N ARG A 33 -11.58 6.12 -9.71
CA ARG A 33 -12.76 5.77 -8.92
C ARG A 33 -12.52 5.97 -7.43
N HIS A 34 -11.38 5.51 -6.92
CA HIS A 34 -11.04 5.74 -5.51
C HIS A 34 -10.88 7.23 -5.17
N ASN A 35 -10.37 8.04 -6.09
CA ASN A 35 -10.26 9.50 -5.94
C ASN A 35 -11.62 10.20 -5.94
N LEU A 36 -12.58 9.69 -6.71
CA LEU A 36 -13.93 10.25 -6.82
C LEU A 36 -14.84 9.82 -5.67
N GLU A 37 -14.77 8.56 -5.27
CA GLU A 37 -15.63 7.97 -4.23
C GLU A 37 -15.14 8.29 -2.82
N CYS A 38 -13.83 8.47 -2.63
CA CYS A 38 -13.31 8.95 -1.38
C CYS A 38 -13.30 10.48 -1.38
N VAL A 39 -14.01 11.11 -0.43
CA VAL A 39 -13.98 12.57 -0.21
C VAL A 39 -12.54 13.10 -0.12
N VAL A 40 -11.61 12.24 0.31
CA VAL A 40 -10.17 12.47 0.24
C VAL A 40 -9.48 11.16 -0.16
N HIS A 41 -8.59 11.19 -1.17
CA HIS A 41 -7.79 10.01 -1.57
C HIS A 41 -7.17 9.38 -0.33
N PRO A 42 -7.19 8.05 -0.19
CA PRO A 42 -6.65 7.36 0.98
C PRO A 42 -5.13 7.29 1.06
N GLY A 43 -4.46 8.33 0.58
CA GLY A 43 -3.06 8.49 0.87
C GLY A 43 -2.87 8.53 2.39
N PRO A 44 -1.74 8.04 2.90
CA PRO A 44 -1.40 8.11 4.33
C PRO A 44 -1.62 9.50 4.96
N HIS A 45 -1.39 10.59 4.21
CA HIS A 45 -1.59 11.96 4.68
C HIS A 45 -3.06 12.34 4.96
N ASN A 46 -4.01 11.52 4.52
CA ASN A 46 -5.45 11.72 4.73
C ASN A 46 -6.07 10.64 5.63
N ASP A 47 -5.24 9.80 6.24
CA ASP A 47 -5.70 8.78 7.17
C ASP A 47 -5.62 9.30 8.59
N ASN A 48 -6.76 9.30 9.29
CA ASN A 48 -6.85 9.76 10.66
C ASN A 48 -5.85 8.99 11.53
N GLY A 49 -5.00 9.70 12.28
CA GLY A 49 -3.91 9.09 13.07
C GLY A 49 -2.52 9.19 12.44
N ILE A 50 -2.42 9.60 11.17
CA ILE A 50 -1.14 9.97 10.53
C ILE A 50 -1.11 11.49 10.35
N GLU A 51 -0.81 12.21 11.44
CA GLU A 51 -0.82 13.68 11.49
C GLU A 51 0.57 14.29 11.27
N ARG A 52 1.45 13.59 10.54
CA ARG A 52 2.84 13.99 10.30
C ARG A 52 3.27 13.82 8.86
N HIS A 53 4.41 14.42 8.53
CA HIS A 53 5.09 14.15 7.27
C HIS A 53 5.47 12.66 7.16
N ILE A 54 5.41 12.14 5.94
CA ILE A 54 5.80 10.77 5.62
C ILE A 54 7.21 10.83 5.05
N GLU A 55 8.13 10.13 5.70
CA GLU A 55 9.53 10.09 5.30
C GLU A 55 9.71 9.24 4.04
N ASN A 56 10.74 9.54 3.23
CA ASN A 56 10.97 8.88 1.94
C ASN A 56 11.20 7.37 2.04
N GLU A 57 11.64 6.88 3.20
CA GLU A 57 11.93 5.47 3.46
C GLU A 57 10.69 4.70 3.95
N GLU A 58 9.58 5.40 4.20
CA GLU A 58 8.34 4.80 4.70
C GLU A 58 7.48 4.27 3.56
N PHE A 59 6.93 3.08 3.82
CA PHE A 59 5.94 2.44 2.98
C PHE A 59 4.59 2.45 3.68
N CYS A 60 3.53 2.30 2.88
CA CYS A 60 2.17 2.16 3.40
C CYS A 60 1.70 0.72 3.23
N GLY A 61 1.01 0.20 4.23
CA GLY A 61 0.42 -1.14 4.17
C GLY A 61 -0.76 -1.26 5.11
N PHE A 62 -1.15 -2.49 5.38
CA PHE A 62 -2.31 -2.82 6.19
C PHE A 62 -1.88 -3.73 7.34
N SER A 63 -2.42 -3.48 8.53
CA SER A 63 -2.14 -4.32 9.72
C SER A 63 -2.75 -5.73 9.61
N GLY A 64 -3.64 -5.94 8.64
CA GLY A 64 -4.28 -7.22 8.37
C GLY A 64 -4.99 -7.24 7.02
N LEU A 65 -5.24 -8.44 6.49
CA LEU A 65 -6.02 -8.64 5.26
C LEU A 65 -7.41 -7.99 5.33
N TRP A 66 -8.03 -7.98 6.52
CA TRP A 66 -9.35 -7.35 6.70
C TRP A 66 -9.33 -5.84 6.43
N GLN A 67 -8.22 -5.12 6.71
CA GLN A 67 -8.07 -3.71 6.34
C GLN A 67 -7.85 -3.56 4.85
N LEU A 68 -7.03 -4.41 4.24
CA LEU A 68 -6.83 -4.43 2.78
C LEU A 68 -8.17 -4.63 2.05
N CYS A 69 -9.01 -5.56 2.49
CA CYS A 69 -10.31 -5.82 1.90
C CYS A 69 -11.35 -4.71 2.11
N LYS A 70 -11.09 -3.71 2.99
CA LYS A 70 -11.91 -2.48 3.03
C LYS A 70 -11.58 -1.52 1.89
N TRP A 71 -10.40 -1.66 1.30
CA TRP A 71 -9.89 -0.79 0.23
C TRP A 71 -10.00 -1.39 -1.15
N PHE A 72 -9.81 -2.70 -1.25
CA PHE A 72 -9.82 -3.40 -2.51
C PHE A 72 -10.85 -4.50 -2.45
N SER A 73 -11.82 -4.42 -3.35
CA SER A 73 -12.72 -5.51 -3.69
C SER A 73 -11.94 -6.67 -4.30
N GLY A 74 -12.54 -7.87 -4.26
CA GLY A 74 -11.93 -9.05 -4.90
C GLY A 74 -11.70 -8.86 -6.41
N VAL A 75 -12.55 -8.09 -7.08
CA VAL A 75 -12.39 -7.77 -8.51
C VAL A 75 -11.14 -6.94 -8.75
N GLU A 76 -10.88 -5.94 -7.91
CA GLU A 76 -9.67 -5.12 -8.02
C GLU A 76 -8.42 -5.90 -7.68
N ILE A 77 -8.47 -6.79 -6.70
CA ILE A 77 -7.34 -7.67 -6.38
C ILE A 77 -6.99 -8.56 -7.57
N LEU A 78 -7.99 -9.19 -8.21
CA LEU A 78 -7.77 -10.02 -9.41
C LEU A 78 -7.28 -9.20 -10.61
N MET A 79 -7.78 -7.98 -10.76
CA MET A 79 -7.30 -7.05 -11.79
C MET A 79 -5.82 -6.69 -11.56
N LEU A 80 -5.46 -6.31 -10.34
CA LEU A 80 -4.09 -5.95 -9.97
C LEU A 80 -3.13 -7.14 -10.14
N ASP A 81 -3.56 -8.35 -9.80
CA ASP A 81 -2.83 -9.60 -10.07
C ASP A 81 -2.54 -9.79 -11.56
N SER A 82 -3.53 -9.53 -12.44
CA SER A 82 -3.33 -9.61 -13.90
C SER A 82 -2.32 -8.59 -14.44
N PHE A 83 -2.03 -7.53 -13.67
CA PHE A 83 -1.00 -6.53 -13.95
C PHE A 83 0.31 -6.74 -13.19
N GLY A 84 0.48 -7.91 -12.56
CA GLY A 84 1.72 -8.29 -11.87
C GLY A 84 1.88 -7.68 -10.48
N TYR A 85 0.82 -7.16 -9.87
CA TYR A 85 0.83 -6.78 -8.47
C TYR A 85 0.48 -7.97 -7.58
N GLU A 86 1.16 -8.10 -6.44
CA GLU A 86 0.96 -9.20 -5.51
C GLU A 86 0.58 -8.67 -4.12
N ILE A 87 -0.19 -9.45 -3.36
CA ILE A 87 -0.35 -9.21 -1.92
C ILE A 87 0.85 -9.82 -1.21
N THR A 88 1.77 -8.98 -0.78
CA THR A 88 2.96 -9.36 -0.02
C THR A 88 2.69 -9.30 1.47
N VAL A 89 3.07 -10.35 2.18
CA VAL A 89 3.20 -10.36 3.64
C VAL A 89 4.64 -9.97 3.97
N ILE A 90 4.81 -8.85 4.66
CA ILE A 90 6.12 -8.32 5.04
C ILE A 90 6.26 -8.50 6.55
N GLU A 91 7.18 -9.37 6.94
CA GLU A 91 7.52 -9.66 8.33
C GLU A 91 8.67 -8.76 8.79
N ASP A 92 8.87 -8.71 10.11
CA ASP A 92 9.99 -8.00 10.74
C ASP A 92 10.11 -6.54 10.27
N VAL A 93 9.00 -5.80 10.36
CA VAL A 93 8.96 -4.37 10.02
C VAL A 93 8.86 -3.50 11.26
N THR A 94 9.34 -2.26 11.17
CA THR A 94 9.06 -1.23 12.17
C THR A 94 7.86 -0.40 11.72
N ILE A 95 6.75 -0.48 12.47
CA ILE A 95 5.58 0.39 12.25
C ILE A 95 5.90 1.76 12.85
N THR A 96 5.85 2.79 12.03
CA THR A 96 6.22 4.17 12.38
C THR A 96 5.02 5.09 12.59
N ALA A 97 3.84 4.70 12.09
CA ALA A 97 2.56 5.33 12.41
C ALA A 97 1.40 4.35 12.11
N THR A 98 0.29 4.52 12.83
CA THR A 98 -0.95 3.75 12.60
C THR A 98 -2.08 4.73 12.36
N GLY A 99 -2.62 4.71 11.15
CA GLY A 99 -3.86 5.37 10.81
C GLY A 99 -5.06 4.45 11.06
N GLU A 100 -6.26 5.00 10.88
CA GLU A 100 -7.51 4.27 10.98
C GLU A 100 -7.60 3.15 9.92
N LYS A 101 -7.01 3.39 8.74
CA LYS A 101 -7.19 2.54 7.56
C LYS A 101 -5.91 1.87 7.08
N GLN A 102 -4.74 2.45 7.35
CA GLN A 102 -3.43 1.96 6.92
C GLN A 102 -2.36 2.18 7.99
N VAL A 103 -1.20 1.55 7.81
CA VAL A 103 -0.02 1.76 8.65
C VAL A 103 1.14 2.29 7.81
N LEU A 104 1.96 3.15 8.40
CA LEU A 104 3.30 3.46 7.88
C LEU A 104 4.30 2.51 8.51
N PHE A 105 5.24 2.03 7.70
CA PHE A 105 6.29 1.15 8.16
C PHE A 105 7.58 1.35 7.38
N VAL A 106 8.70 1.01 8.00
CA VAL A 106 9.99 0.82 7.33
C VAL A 106 10.32 -0.67 7.31
N ARG A 107 10.87 -1.15 6.20
CA ARG A 107 11.40 -2.51 6.11
C ARG A 107 12.69 -2.56 6.90
N GLU A 108 12.88 -3.59 7.72
CA GLU A 108 14.21 -3.82 8.28
C GLU A 108 15.13 -4.24 7.14
N THR A 109 16.24 -3.50 6.96
CA THR A 109 17.30 -3.93 6.06
C THR A 109 17.84 -5.23 6.64
N GLN A 110 17.63 -6.35 5.95
CA GLN A 110 18.37 -7.56 6.29
C GLN A 110 19.84 -7.20 6.10
N ASN A 111 20.57 -7.05 7.20
CA ASN A 111 22.02 -7.06 7.18
C ASN A 111 22.40 -8.46 6.68
N GLU A 112 22.55 -8.61 5.36
CA GLU A 112 23.23 -9.75 4.78
C GLU A 112 24.61 -9.79 5.43
N THR A 113 24.75 -10.68 6.41
CA THR A 113 26.02 -10.91 7.06
C THR A 113 26.83 -11.71 6.04
N VAL A 114 27.64 -11.01 5.25
CA VAL A 114 28.63 -11.59 4.33
C VAL A 114 29.76 -12.23 5.13
#